data_AF-A0A5K1GIN9-F1
#
_entry.id   AF-A0A5K1GIN9-F1
#
_cell.length_a   1.000
_cell.length_b   1.000
_cell.length_c   1.000
_cell.angle_alpha   90.00
_cell.angle_beta   90.00
_cell.angle_gamma   90.00
#
_symmetry.space_group_name_H-M   'P 1'
#
loop_
_entity.id
_entity.type
_entity.pdbx_description
1 polymer ?
#
loop_
_entity_poly.entity_id
_entity_poly.type
_entity_poly.pdbx_seq_one_letter_code
_entity_poly.pdbx_strand_id
1 'polypeptide(L)' 'LKRCGKSCRLRWLNYLRPNIRHGGFSEEEDNIICRLYTSIGS' A
#
# COMPACT_ATOMS: atom_id res chain seq x y z
N LEU A 1 1.62 -24.46 8.98
CA LEU A 1 2.27 -23.17 8.64
C LEU A 1 2.40 -22.33 9.92
N LYS A 2 3.57 -22.31 10.60
CA LYS A 2 3.73 -21.47 11.81
C LYS A 2 3.87 -20.01 11.37
N ARG A 3 2.77 -19.25 11.37
CA ARG A 3 2.83 -17.82 11.07
C ARG A 3 3.35 -17.07 12.30
N CYS A 4 4.38 -16.25 12.15
CA CYS A 4 4.79 -15.33 13.21
C CYS A 4 3.86 -14.11 13.24
N GLY A 5 3.70 -13.49 14.41
CA GLY A 5 2.82 -12.31 14.58
C GLY A 5 3.16 -11.17 13.62
N LYS A 6 4.45 -10.96 13.33
CA LYS A 6 4.92 -9.97 12.34
C LYS A 6 4.40 -10.27 10.93
N SER A 7 4.47 -11.52 10.48
CA SER A 7 3.95 -11.93 9.16
C SER A 7 2.43 -11.80 9.07
N CYS A 8 1.70 -12.16 10.13
CA CYS A 8 0.25 -12.00 10.17
C CYS A 8 -0.15 -10.52 10.11
N ARG A 9 0.51 -9.67 10.92
CA ARG A 9 0.25 -8.23 10.94
C ARG A 9 0.56 -7.59 9.59
N LEU A 10 1.69 -7.93 8.97
CA LEU A 10 2.06 -7.41 7.65
C LEU A 10 1.06 -7.84 6.58
N ARG A 11 0.62 -9.10 6.61
CA ARG A 11 -0.40 -9.61 5.68
C ARG A 11 -1.73 -8.88 5.87
N TRP A 12 -2.15 -8.62 7.11
CA TRP A 12 -3.37 -7.86 7.35
C TRP A 12 -3.28 -6.43 6.80
N LEU A 13 -2.20 -5.72 7.14
CA LEU A 13 -2.02 -4.31 6.77
C LEU A 13 -1.82 -4.06 5.28
N ASN A 14 -1.28 -5.02 4.53
CA ASN A 14 -1.00 -4.84 3.10
C ASN A 14 -1.97 -5.58 2.18
N TYR A 15 -2.72 -6.56 2.70
CA TYR A 15 -3.49 -7.43 1.82
C TYR A 15 -4.91 -7.79 2.30
N LEU A 16 -5.18 -7.92 3.61
CA LEU A 16 -6.48 -8.42 4.07
C LEU A 16 -7.43 -7.35 4.60
N ARG A 17 -6.91 -6.16 4.93
CA ARG A 17 -7.75 -5.10 5.49
C ARG A 17 -8.77 -4.66 4.43
N PRO A 18 -10.08 -4.59 4.75
CA PRO A 18 -11.15 -4.34 3.77
C PRO A 18 -11.03 -3.06 2.95
N ASN A 19 -10.35 -2.05 3.49
CA ASN A 19 -10.20 -0.74 2.86
C ASN A 19 -8.97 -0.67 1.92
N ILE A 20 -8.27 -1.78 1.70
CA ILE A 20 -7.18 -1.83 0.74
C ILE A 20 -7.78 -2.05 -0.63
N ARG A 21 -7.56 -1.08 -1.52
CA ARG A 21 -7.93 -1.23 -2.93
C ARG A 21 -6.89 -2.11 -3.60
N HIS A 22 -7.35 -3.21 -4.18
CA HIS A 22 -6.54 -4.10 -4.99
C HIS A 22 -6.78 -3.76 -6.46
N GLY A 23 -5.74 -3.30 -7.15
CA GLY A 23 -5.82 -2.86 -8.54
C GLY A 23 -4.68 -1.91 -8.88
N GLY A 24 -4.61 -1.51 -10.14
CA GLY A 24 -3.74 -0.41 -10.56
C GLY A 24 -4.22 0.93 -10.00
N PHE A 25 -3.31 1.89 -9.95
CA PHE A 25 -3.67 3.28 -9.71
C PHE A 25 -4.36 3.87 -10.94
N SER A 26 -5.28 4.80 -10.70
CA SER A 26 -5.77 5.70 -11.74
C SER A 26 -4.71 6.74 -12.13
N GLU A 27 -4.86 7.36 -13.29
CA GLU A 27 -3.93 8.39 -13.77
C GLU A 27 -3.85 9.57 -12.78
N GLU A 28 -4.96 9.91 -12.13
CA GLU A 28 -5.02 10.94 -11.10
C GLU A 28 -4.23 10.53 -9.85
N GLU A 29 -4.40 9.29 -9.39
CA GLU A 29 -3.65 8.75 -8.25
C GLU A 29 -2.15 8.71 -8.55
N ASP A 30 -1.73 8.27 -9.73
CA ASP A 30 -0.33 8.26 -10.15
C ASP A 30 0.27 9.67 -10.20
N ASN A 31 -0.48 10.65 -10.72
CA ASN A 31 -0.04 12.05 -10.73
C ASN A 31 0.17 12.59 -9.30
N ILE A 32 -0.71 12.23 -8.36
CA ILE A 32 -0.58 12.62 -6.96
C ILE A 32 0.66 11.95 -6.34
N ILE A 33 0.86 10.66 -6.57
CA ILE A 33 2.02 9.91 -6.07
C ILE A 33 3.32 10.56 -6.57
N CYS A 34 3.41 10.84 -7.88
CA CYS A 34 4.58 11.49 -8.48
C CYS A 34 4.84 12.88 -7.89
N ARG A 35 3.79 13.72 -7.75
CA ARG A 35 3.92 15.06 -7.16
C ARG A 35 4.41 15.01 -5.71
N LEU A 36 3.86 14.10 -4.92
CA LEU A 36 4.25 13.92 -3.52
C LEU A 36 5.69 13.43 -3.41
N TYR A 37 6.08 12.48 -4.25
CA TYR A 37 7.45 11.98 -4.32
C TYR A 37 8.45 13.09 -4.65
N THR A 38 8.14 13.94 -5.65
CA THR A 38 8.99 15.09 -5.98
C THR A 38 9.04 16.12 -4.86
N SER A 39 7.93 16.35 -4.16
CA SER A 39 7.86 17.39 -3.11
C SER A 39 8.50 16.98 -1.79
N ILE A 40 8.41 15.71 -1.40
CA ILE A 40 8.86 15.21 -0.09
C ILE A 40 10.22 14.52 -0.19
N GLY A 41 10.58 14.05 -1.39
CA GLY A 41 11.77 13.23 -1.60
C GLY A 41 11.50 11.73 -1.35
N SER A 42 12.48 10.90 -1.68
CA SER A 42 12.46 9.45 -1.45
C SER A 42 12.82 9.09 -0.02
#